data_AF-A0A6H9KWZ0-F1
#
_entry.id   AF-A0A6H9KWZ0-F1
#
_cell.length_a   1.000
_cell.length_b   1.000
_cell.length_c   1.000
_cell.angle_alpha   90.00
_cell.angle_beta   90.00
_cell.angle_gamma   90.00
#
_symmetry.space_group_name_H-M   'P 1'
#
loop_
_entity.id
_entity.type
_entity.pdbx_description
1 polymer ?
#
loop_
_entity_poly.entity_id
_entity_poly.type
_entity_poly.pdbx_seq_one_letter_code
_entity_poly.pdbx_strand_id
1 'polypeptide(L)'
;MMKRQFLLCILLIFNFTIPPNYAQNVRNFPIENLSIEHGLSNAKINCILQDSRGFIWIGTSNGLNRYDGQEFKVFTHHPGDSISIPSSWIMCLFEDRNNVLWVGTDNGLCRFDRARESFDRFAVNHDKPASLSEPRIRDICETAADTNALWVAIQVGERATIGGLHRFDLETNKITAFQYNPRDGPLNKFVLTYYVR
;
A
#
# COMPACT_ATOMS: atom_id res chain seq x y z
N MET A 1 -50.88 43.16 51.57
CA MET A 1 -51.27 42.38 50.37
C MET A 1 -50.15 42.42 49.31
N MET A 2 -48.89 42.08 49.68
CA MET A 2 -47.70 42.35 48.84
C MET A 2 -46.58 41.28 48.97
N LYS A 3 -46.93 40.03 49.33
CA LYS A 3 -45.95 38.94 49.51
C LYS A 3 -46.11 37.77 48.53
N ARG A 4 -47.24 37.68 47.80
CA ARG A 4 -47.54 36.55 46.89
C ARG A 4 -47.03 36.74 45.46
N GLN A 5 -46.89 37.99 45.01
CA GLN A 5 -46.37 38.29 43.66
C GLN A 5 -44.84 38.16 43.56
N PHE A 6 -44.11 38.38 44.67
CA PHE A 6 -42.64 38.29 44.67
C PHE A 6 -42.12 36.84 44.56
N LEU A 7 -42.88 35.87 45.09
CA LEU A 7 -42.52 34.45 45.04
C LEU A 7 -42.70 33.84 43.63
N LEU A 8 -43.64 34.37 42.83
CA LEU A 8 -43.84 33.92 41.45
C LEU A 8 -42.71 34.35 40.51
N CYS A 9 -42.09 35.52 40.75
CA CYS A 9 -40.97 36.01 39.94
C CYS A 9 -39.69 35.18 40.14
N ILE A 10 -39.44 34.66 41.34
CA ILE A 10 -38.24 33.86 41.63
C ILE A 10 -38.32 32.45 40.99
N LEU A 11 -39.51 31.87 40.88
CA LEU A 11 -39.74 30.57 40.22
C LEU A 11 -39.70 30.63 38.68
N LEU A 12 -39.92 31.81 38.08
CA LEU A 12 -39.80 32.02 36.63
C LEU A 12 -38.35 32.23 36.18
N ILE A 13 -37.48 32.75 37.05
CA ILE A 13 -36.06 32.97 36.74
C ILE A 13 -35.28 31.64 36.75
N PHE A 14 -35.74 30.63 37.52
CA PHE A 14 -35.07 29.33 37.61
C PHE A 14 -35.38 28.35 36.45
N ASN A 15 -36.28 28.71 35.52
CA ASN A 15 -36.63 27.86 34.38
C ASN A 15 -35.87 28.18 33.08
N PHE A 16 -34.87 29.07 33.12
CA PHE A 16 -34.15 29.52 31.92
C PHE A 16 -32.64 29.30 31.94
N THR A 17 -32.17 28.30 32.69
CA THR A 17 -30.78 27.82 32.55
C THR A 17 -30.76 26.31 32.33
N ILE A 18 -31.44 25.83 31.28
CA ILE A 18 -30.92 24.65 30.59
C ILE A 18 -29.74 25.22 29.80
N PRO A 19 -28.46 24.92 30.15
CA PRO A 19 -27.35 25.33 29.30
C PRO A 19 -27.67 24.83 27.89
N PRO A 20 -27.49 25.64 26.84
CA PRO A 20 -27.70 25.15 25.49
C PRO A 20 -26.91 23.85 25.39
N ASN A 21 -27.63 22.75 25.13
CA ASN A 21 -26.98 21.49 24.81
C ASN A 21 -25.99 21.85 23.71
N TYR A 22 -24.68 21.75 24.01
CA TYR A 22 -23.65 21.73 23.00
C TYR A 22 -23.87 20.42 22.24
N ALA A 23 -24.89 20.41 21.38
CA ALA A 23 -24.94 19.49 20.27
C ALA A 23 -23.61 19.71 19.57
N GLN A 24 -22.73 18.72 19.67
CA GLN A 24 -21.45 18.77 19.00
C GLN A 24 -21.75 19.14 17.54
N ASN A 25 -21.16 20.23 17.06
CA ASN A 25 -21.16 20.53 15.63
C ASN A 25 -20.42 19.35 14.97
N VAL A 26 -21.15 18.31 14.60
CA VAL A 26 -20.63 17.22 13.79
C VAL A 26 -20.31 17.89 12.46
N ARG A 27 -19.03 18.23 12.28
CA ARG A 27 -18.55 18.70 10.99
C ARG A 27 -18.76 17.54 10.02
N ASN A 28 -19.83 17.62 9.25
CA ASN A 28 -20.07 16.72 8.14
C ASN A 28 -18.99 17.02 7.09
N PHE A 29 -18.00 16.15 6.98
CA PHE A 29 -17.09 16.15 5.86
C PHE A 29 -17.79 15.35 4.75
N PRO A 30 -18.28 16.01 3.67
CA PRO A 30 -18.89 15.28 2.57
C PRO A 30 -17.83 14.32 2.00
N ILE A 31 -18.16 13.04 2.00
CA ILE A 31 -17.31 12.01 1.41
C ILE A 31 -17.71 11.91 -0.05
N GLU A 32 -16.80 12.27 -0.94
CA GLU A 32 -16.93 12.00 -2.36
C GLU A 32 -16.62 10.52 -2.63
N ASN A 33 -17.43 9.89 -3.49
CA ASN A 33 -17.29 8.48 -3.80
C ASN A 33 -16.82 8.31 -5.24
N LEU A 34 -15.59 7.82 -5.40
CA LEU A 34 -15.05 7.37 -6.68
C LEU A 34 -15.06 5.84 -6.71
N SER A 35 -15.76 5.29 -7.69
CA SER A 35 -16.08 3.86 -7.79
C SER A 35 -15.81 3.33 -9.19
N ILE A 36 -16.25 2.09 -9.46
CA ILE A 36 -16.15 1.47 -10.78
C ILE A 36 -16.88 2.30 -11.85
N GLU A 37 -18.01 2.93 -11.50
CA GLU A 37 -18.76 3.82 -12.40
C GLU A 37 -17.95 5.04 -12.84
N HIS A 38 -16.91 5.40 -12.08
CA HIS A 38 -16.03 6.53 -12.36
C HIS A 38 -14.74 6.12 -13.06
N GLY A 39 -14.53 4.81 -13.33
CA GLY A 39 -13.35 4.29 -14.03
C GLY A 39 -12.39 3.45 -13.17
N LEU A 40 -12.67 3.27 -11.87
CA LEU A 40 -11.89 2.37 -11.02
C LEU A 40 -12.03 0.91 -11.50
N SER A 41 -10.93 0.18 -11.64
CA SER A 41 -10.96 -1.17 -12.20
C SER A 41 -11.63 -2.22 -11.31
N ASN A 42 -11.63 -2.03 -9.99
CA ASN A 42 -12.21 -2.98 -9.04
C ASN A 42 -12.49 -2.31 -7.69
N ALA A 43 -13.59 -2.67 -7.04
CA ALA A 43 -13.97 -2.14 -5.73
C ALA A 43 -13.09 -2.63 -4.57
N LYS A 44 -12.38 -3.74 -4.73
CA LYS A 44 -11.46 -4.27 -3.72
C LYS A 44 -10.09 -3.60 -3.85
N ILE A 45 -9.92 -2.53 -3.07
CA ILE A 45 -8.67 -1.77 -2.95
C ILE A 45 -7.76 -2.46 -1.94
N ASN A 46 -6.53 -2.76 -2.35
CA ASN A 46 -5.52 -3.39 -1.49
C ASN A 46 -4.50 -2.37 -0.96
N CYS A 47 -4.18 -1.34 -1.74
CA CYS A 47 -3.20 -0.31 -1.37
C CYS A 47 -3.44 1.00 -2.14
N ILE A 48 -2.98 2.11 -1.56
CA ILE A 48 -3.04 3.45 -2.16
C ILE A 48 -1.70 4.15 -1.90
N LEU A 49 -1.19 4.88 -2.89
CA LEU A 49 0.02 5.70 -2.79
C LEU A 49 -0.15 6.98 -3.61
N GLN A 50 0.14 8.14 -3.03
CA GLN A 50 0.33 9.36 -3.81
C GLN A 50 1.79 9.43 -4.24
N ASP A 51 2.04 9.59 -5.54
CA ASP A 51 3.40 9.76 -6.03
C ASP A 51 3.90 11.21 -5.91
N SER A 52 5.19 11.39 -6.08
CA SER A 52 5.92 12.67 -6.06
C SER A 52 5.42 13.70 -7.08
N ARG A 53 4.63 13.27 -8.08
CA ARG A 53 4.01 14.12 -9.10
C ARG A 53 2.56 14.47 -8.79
N GLY A 54 2.03 13.97 -7.68
CA GLY A 54 0.68 14.22 -7.20
C GLY A 54 -0.37 13.24 -7.70
N PHE A 55 0.00 12.25 -8.52
CA PHE A 55 -0.94 11.22 -8.97
C PHE A 55 -1.28 10.27 -7.82
N ILE A 56 -2.54 9.85 -7.74
CA ILE A 56 -2.97 8.84 -6.79
C ILE A 56 -2.96 7.48 -7.48
N TRP A 57 -2.12 6.58 -6.98
CA TRP A 57 -2.02 5.21 -7.43
C TRP A 57 -2.81 4.29 -6.50
N ILE A 58 -3.65 3.44 -7.08
CA ILE A 58 -4.56 2.55 -6.36
C ILE A 58 -4.37 1.13 -6.89
N GLY A 59 -3.82 0.28 -6.03
CA GLY A 59 -3.69 -1.14 -6.30
C GLY A 59 -4.97 -1.87 -5.90
N THR A 60 -5.53 -2.66 -6.82
CA THR A 60 -6.75 -3.43 -6.58
C THR A 60 -6.53 -4.93 -6.80
N SER A 61 -7.56 -5.74 -6.54
CA SER A 61 -7.54 -7.16 -6.92
C SER A 61 -7.64 -7.41 -8.43
N ASN A 62 -7.91 -6.38 -9.25
CA ASN A 62 -7.94 -6.51 -10.70
C ASN A 62 -7.54 -5.20 -11.40
N GLY A 63 -6.29 -4.79 -11.25
CA GLY A 63 -5.66 -3.68 -11.97
C GLY A 63 -4.98 -2.68 -11.05
N LEU A 64 -3.98 -2.02 -11.60
CA LEU A 64 -3.35 -0.83 -11.03
C LEU A 64 -4.01 0.40 -11.66
N ASN A 65 -4.48 1.33 -10.84
CA ASN A 65 -5.16 2.52 -11.29
C ASN A 65 -4.31 3.75 -10.97
N ARG A 66 -4.15 4.67 -11.93
CA ARG A 66 -3.59 6.01 -11.71
C ARG A 66 -4.71 7.02 -11.86
N TYR A 67 -4.95 7.81 -10.83
CA TYR A 67 -5.93 8.89 -10.80
C TYR A 67 -5.21 10.23 -10.82
N ASP A 68 -5.61 11.11 -11.74
CA ASP A 68 -5.01 12.44 -11.93
C ASP A 68 -5.79 13.59 -11.29
N GLY A 69 -6.86 13.27 -10.55
CA GLY A 69 -7.80 14.25 -10.01
C GLY A 69 -9.07 14.41 -10.85
N GLN A 70 -9.13 13.78 -12.03
CA GLN A 70 -10.31 13.78 -12.90
C GLN A 70 -10.66 12.37 -13.39
N GLU A 71 -9.68 11.64 -13.92
CA GLU A 71 -9.90 10.37 -14.60
C GLU A 71 -8.97 9.26 -14.09
N PHE A 72 -9.41 8.01 -14.20
CA PHE A 72 -8.59 6.84 -13.95
C PHE A 72 -7.95 6.31 -15.23
N LYS A 73 -6.65 6.07 -15.18
CA LYS A 73 -5.95 5.20 -16.11
C LYS A 73 -5.71 3.83 -15.48
N VAL A 74 -6.15 2.78 -16.16
CA VAL A 74 -6.03 1.39 -15.65
C VAL A 74 -4.93 0.64 -16.39
N PHE A 75 -4.07 -0.03 -15.62
CA PHE A 75 -3.07 -0.96 -16.11
C PHE A 75 -3.44 -2.38 -15.65
N THR A 76 -3.60 -3.30 -16.60
CA THR A 76 -3.96 -4.70 -16.34
C THR A 76 -2.96 -5.65 -16.99
N HIS A 77 -2.93 -6.88 -16.48
CA HIS A 77 -2.08 -7.91 -17.05
C HIS A 77 -2.62 -8.38 -18.40
N HIS A 78 -1.74 -8.40 -19.40
CA HIS A 78 -2.02 -8.95 -20.72
C HIS A 78 -1.09 -10.16 -20.96
N PRO A 79 -1.64 -11.39 -20.99
CA PRO A 79 -0.85 -12.58 -21.26
C PRO A 79 -0.10 -12.47 -22.59
N GLY A 80 1.20 -12.74 -22.59
CA GLY A 80 2.07 -12.65 -23.77
C GLY A 80 2.66 -11.25 -24.02
N ASP A 81 2.15 -10.21 -23.35
CA ASP A 81 2.75 -8.88 -23.37
C ASP A 81 3.73 -8.74 -22.20
N SER A 82 5.03 -8.66 -22.50
CA SER A 82 6.09 -8.53 -21.50
C SER A 82 6.18 -7.14 -20.86
N ILE A 83 5.61 -6.11 -21.51
CA ILE A 83 5.65 -4.72 -21.04
C ILE A 83 4.41 -4.34 -20.21
N SER A 84 3.37 -5.19 -20.20
CA SER A 84 2.24 -5.08 -19.27
C SER A 84 2.63 -5.44 -17.83
N ILE A 85 1.79 -5.10 -16.87
CA ILE A 85 2.00 -5.47 -15.45
C ILE A 85 2.00 -7.01 -15.29
N PRO A 86 2.86 -7.61 -14.44
CA PRO A 86 3.00 -9.07 -14.35
C PRO A 86 1.77 -9.80 -13.79
N SER A 87 0.93 -9.09 -13.04
CA SER A 87 -0.39 -9.55 -12.60
C SER A 87 -1.29 -8.36 -12.30
N SER A 88 -2.59 -8.53 -12.51
CA SER A 88 -3.61 -7.54 -12.13
C SER A 88 -3.88 -7.53 -10.62
N TRP A 89 -3.41 -8.51 -9.85
CA TRP A 89 -3.62 -8.53 -8.41
C TRP A 89 -2.51 -7.75 -7.70
N ILE A 90 -2.79 -6.49 -7.39
CA ILE A 90 -1.82 -5.57 -6.79
C ILE A 90 -1.83 -5.73 -5.28
N MET A 91 -0.66 -5.91 -4.70
CA MET A 91 -0.49 -6.20 -3.28
C MET A 91 0.05 -5.01 -2.50
N CYS A 92 1.03 -4.30 -3.08
CA CYS A 92 1.63 -3.12 -2.47
C CYS A 92 2.17 -2.16 -3.54
N LEU A 93 2.35 -0.90 -3.15
CA LEU A 93 2.90 0.17 -3.96
C LEU A 93 3.95 0.90 -3.13
N PHE A 94 5.06 1.27 -3.75
CA PHE A 94 6.11 2.03 -3.10
C PHE A 94 6.77 2.96 -4.12
N GLU A 95 7.00 4.22 -3.76
CA GLU A 95 7.84 5.11 -4.55
C GLU A 95 9.16 5.32 -3.81
N ASP A 96 10.27 5.01 -4.48
CA ASP A 96 11.59 5.20 -3.90
C ASP A 96 12.04 6.67 -3.95
N ARG A 97 13.19 6.98 -3.32
CA ARG A 97 13.76 8.36 -3.32
C ARG A 97 14.11 8.89 -4.71
N ASN A 98 14.24 8.01 -5.69
CA ASN A 98 14.51 8.38 -7.07
C ASN A 98 13.20 8.60 -7.86
N ASN A 99 12.06 8.62 -7.18
CA ASN A 99 10.72 8.79 -7.74
C ASN A 99 10.30 7.66 -8.71
N VAL A 100 10.91 6.48 -8.54
CA VAL A 100 10.54 5.27 -9.26
C VAL A 100 9.40 4.60 -8.52
N LEU A 101 8.31 4.34 -9.24
CA LEU A 101 7.17 3.60 -8.70
C LEU A 101 7.43 2.10 -8.84
N TRP A 102 7.50 1.44 -7.69
CA TRP A 102 7.59 -0.01 -7.52
C TRP A 102 6.21 -0.59 -7.23
N VAL A 103 5.91 -1.70 -7.88
CA VAL A 103 4.62 -2.37 -7.79
C VAL A 103 4.85 -3.82 -7.42
N GLY A 104 4.39 -4.19 -6.23
CA GLY A 104 4.35 -5.56 -5.78
C GLY A 104 3.03 -6.20 -6.18
N THR A 105 3.10 -7.32 -6.91
CA THR A 105 1.94 -8.09 -7.34
C THR A 105 1.92 -9.46 -6.67
N ASP A 106 0.85 -10.23 -6.87
CA ASP A 106 0.83 -11.64 -6.49
C ASP A 106 1.68 -12.56 -7.39
N ASN A 107 2.31 -11.99 -8.43
CA ASN A 107 3.17 -12.69 -9.36
C ASN A 107 4.45 -11.86 -9.64
N GLY A 108 5.11 -11.42 -8.56
CA GLY A 108 6.42 -10.79 -8.62
C GLY A 108 6.42 -9.26 -8.50
N LEU A 109 7.63 -8.71 -8.62
CA LEU A 109 7.96 -7.30 -8.49
C LEU A 109 8.15 -6.68 -9.88
N CYS A 110 7.63 -5.48 -10.10
CA CYS A 110 7.98 -4.68 -11.27
C CYS A 110 8.13 -3.21 -10.90
N ARG A 111 8.81 -2.44 -11.75
CA ARG A 111 8.79 -0.96 -11.70
C ARG A 111 8.04 -0.39 -12.88
N PHE A 112 7.40 0.75 -12.68
CA PHE A 112 6.70 1.48 -13.73
C PHE A 112 7.67 2.41 -14.48
N ASP A 113 7.83 2.18 -15.77
CA ASP A 113 8.50 3.10 -16.68
C ASP A 113 7.51 4.21 -17.07
N ARG A 114 7.70 5.40 -16.52
CA ARG A 114 6.84 6.55 -16.76
C ARG A 114 6.89 7.07 -18.19
N ALA A 115 8.02 6.91 -18.90
CA ALA A 115 8.19 7.43 -20.26
C ALA A 115 7.49 6.54 -21.28
N ARG A 116 7.53 5.22 -21.06
CA ARG A 116 6.90 4.22 -21.92
C ARG A 116 5.50 3.83 -21.47
N GLU A 117 5.12 4.23 -20.26
CA GLU A 117 3.92 3.76 -19.55
C GLU A 117 3.80 2.23 -19.51
N SER A 118 4.94 1.59 -19.24
CA SER A 118 5.11 0.13 -19.22
C SER A 118 5.72 -0.36 -17.91
N PHE A 119 5.91 -1.66 -17.78
CA PHE A 119 6.45 -2.30 -16.58
C PHE A 119 7.70 -3.12 -16.88
N ASP A 120 8.79 -2.81 -16.19
CA ASP A 120 9.97 -3.66 -16.15
C ASP A 120 9.80 -4.68 -15.02
N ARG A 121 9.79 -5.97 -15.37
CA ARG A 121 9.56 -7.08 -14.43
C ARG A 121 10.88 -7.62 -13.90
N PHE A 122 10.93 -7.92 -12.60
CA PHE A 122 12.10 -8.50 -11.96
C PHE A 122 11.78 -9.92 -11.48
N ALA A 123 12.56 -10.88 -11.98
CA ALA A 123 12.45 -12.27 -11.53
C ALA A 123 13.02 -12.38 -10.12
N VAL A 124 12.22 -12.91 -9.19
CA VAL A 124 12.69 -13.11 -7.81
C VAL A 124 13.52 -14.38 -7.72
N ASN A 125 13.13 -15.39 -8.50
CA ASN A 125 13.75 -16.71 -8.49
C ASN A 125 14.31 -17.00 -9.88
N HIS A 126 15.58 -16.69 -10.11
CA HIS A 126 16.25 -16.97 -11.39
C HIS A 126 16.41 -18.48 -11.65
N ASP A 127 16.48 -19.31 -10.61
CA ASP A 127 16.77 -20.74 -10.72
C ASP A 127 15.53 -21.65 -10.70
N LYS A 128 14.32 -21.09 -10.69
CA LYS A 128 13.10 -21.92 -10.68
C LYS A 128 12.79 -22.44 -12.09
N PRO A 129 12.19 -23.65 -12.20
CA PRO A 129 11.57 -24.08 -13.44
C PRO A 129 10.55 -23.05 -13.93
N ALA A 130 10.52 -22.80 -15.24
CA ALA A 130 9.58 -21.86 -15.88
C ALA A 130 8.10 -22.16 -15.60
N SER A 131 7.78 -23.38 -15.15
CA SER A 131 6.44 -23.81 -14.76
C SER A 131 5.96 -23.26 -13.41
N LEU A 132 6.84 -22.70 -12.57
CA LEU A 132 6.48 -22.13 -11.28
C LEU A 132 6.22 -20.62 -11.38
N SER A 133 5.11 -20.16 -10.79
CA SER A 133 4.77 -18.72 -10.72
C SER A 133 5.82 -17.92 -9.94
N GLU A 134 5.92 -16.62 -10.18
CA GLU A 134 6.69 -15.73 -9.31
C GLU A 134 6.04 -15.69 -7.91
N PRO A 135 6.81 -15.36 -6.86
CA PRO A 135 6.25 -15.27 -5.52
C PRO A 135 5.47 -13.97 -5.34
N ARG A 136 4.65 -13.93 -4.29
CA ARG A 136 3.81 -12.77 -3.97
C ARG A 136 4.65 -11.72 -3.24
N ILE A 137 4.61 -10.48 -3.71
CA ILE A 137 5.27 -9.36 -3.05
C ILE A 137 4.28 -8.72 -2.09
N ARG A 138 4.54 -8.81 -0.79
CA ARG A 138 3.61 -8.34 0.26
C ARG A 138 3.82 -6.90 0.64
N ASP A 139 5.07 -6.48 0.68
CA ASP A 139 5.43 -5.13 1.07
C ASP A 139 6.79 -4.76 0.50
N ILE A 140 7.02 -3.47 0.33
CA ILE A 140 8.27 -2.89 -0.18
C ILE A 140 8.59 -1.67 0.65
N CYS A 141 9.82 -1.58 1.13
CA CYS A 141 10.32 -0.37 1.75
C CYS A 141 11.80 -0.14 1.40
N GLU A 142 12.31 1.02 1.74
CA GLU A 142 13.72 1.34 1.66
C GLU A 142 14.22 1.78 3.05
N THR A 143 15.53 1.81 3.25
CA THR A 143 16.12 2.36 4.48
C THR A 143 16.70 3.72 4.23
N ALA A 144 16.80 4.55 5.28
CA ALA A 144 17.51 5.81 5.18
C ALA A 144 19.04 5.64 5.00
N ALA A 145 19.59 4.47 5.35
CA ALA A 145 21.03 4.20 5.35
C ALA A 145 21.55 3.66 4.01
N ASP A 146 20.72 2.91 3.28
CA ASP A 146 21.05 2.30 1.99
C ASP A 146 20.00 2.70 0.95
N THR A 147 20.36 3.67 0.12
CA THR A 147 19.52 4.14 -1.00
C THR A 147 19.69 3.29 -2.26
N ASN A 148 20.60 2.31 -2.25
CA ASN A 148 20.83 1.41 -3.38
C ASN A 148 20.05 0.09 -3.23
N ALA A 149 19.15 0.01 -2.25
CA ALA A 149 18.40 -1.20 -2.02
C ALA A 149 16.98 -0.98 -1.53
N LEU A 150 16.13 -1.88 -1.98
CA LEU A 150 14.79 -2.08 -1.45
C LEU A 150 14.76 -3.33 -0.59
N TRP A 151 13.97 -3.27 0.47
CA TRP A 151 13.59 -4.39 1.30
C TRP A 151 12.21 -4.86 0.88
N VAL A 152 12.11 -6.14 0.52
CA VAL A 152 10.94 -6.73 -0.10
C VAL A 152 10.47 -7.89 0.77
N ALA A 153 9.23 -7.80 1.26
CA ALA A 153 8.59 -8.89 1.97
C ALA A 153 7.96 -9.83 0.94
N ILE A 154 8.40 -11.09 0.91
CA ILE A 154 7.99 -12.08 -0.08
C ILE A 154 7.20 -13.19 0.62
N GLN A 155 6.00 -13.46 0.13
CA GLN A 155 5.24 -14.64 0.53
C GLN A 155 5.32 -15.70 -0.55
N VAL A 156 5.71 -16.90 -0.14
CA VAL A 156 5.67 -18.11 -0.96
C VAL A 156 4.54 -19.03 -0.50
N GLY A 157 4.01 -19.82 -1.44
CA GLY A 157 3.06 -20.88 -1.11
C GLY A 157 3.74 -22.08 -0.45
N GLU A 158 2.94 -23.04 0.01
CA GLU A 158 3.35 -24.20 0.84
C GLU A 158 4.47 -25.08 0.25
N ARG A 159 4.83 -24.92 -1.02
CA ARG A 159 5.84 -25.73 -1.73
C ARG A 159 7.17 -25.00 -2.00
N ALA A 160 7.30 -23.73 -1.61
CA ALA A 160 8.52 -22.96 -1.81
C ALA A 160 9.13 -22.54 -0.46
N THR A 161 10.45 -22.62 -0.37
CA THR A 161 11.21 -22.52 0.89
C THR A 161 11.81 -21.13 1.16
N ILE A 162 11.68 -20.19 0.24
CA ILE A 162 12.31 -18.86 0.30
C ILE A 162 11.28 -17.72 0.36
N GLY A 163 10.41 -17.79 1.36
CA GLY A 163 9.63 -16.62 1.80
C GLY A 163 10.40 -15.78 2.81
N GLY A 164 9.82 -14.66 3.22
CA GLY A 164 10.38 -13.77 4.24
C GLY A 164 10.95 -12.48 3.63
N LEU A 165 11.94 -11.91 4.33
CA LEU A 165 12.50 -10.61 3.98
C LEU A 165 13.65 -10.79 2.98
N HIS A 166 13.64 -9.99 1.92
CA HIS A 166 14.66 -10.01 0.88
C HIS A 166 15.18 -8.59 0.65
N ARG A 167 16.44 -8.45 0.25
CA ARG A 167 17.02 -7.19 -0.24
C ARG A 167 17.17 -7.25 -1.75
N PHE A 168 16.57 -6.30 -2.43
CA PHE A 168 16.70 -6.08 -3.86
C PHE A 168 17.69 -4.95 -4.11
N ASP A 169 18.75 -5.25 -4.84
CA ASP A 169 19.82 -4.31 -5.19
C ASP A 169 19.46 -3.55 -6.48
N LEU A 170 19.37 -2.22 -6.40
CA LEU A 170 18.85 -1.38 -7.49
C LEU A 170 19.80 -1.28 -8.69
N GLU A 171 21.10 -1.41 -8.46
CA GLU A 171 22.11 -1.37 -9.53
C GLU A 171 22.18 -2.69 -10.29
N THR A 172 22.21 -3.81 -9.57
CA THR A 172 22.41 -5.13 -10.17
C THR A 172 21.12 -5.87 -10.47
N ASN A 173 19.98 -5.38 -9.98
CA ASN A 173 18.67 -6.04 -10.00
C ASN A 173 18.68 -7.43 -9.34
N LYS A 174 19.61 -7.68 -8.39
CA LYS A 174 19.73 -8.96 -7.70
C LYS A 174 18.94 -8.96 -6.41
N ILE A 175 18.24 -10.07 -6.14
CA ILE A 175 17.55 -10.32 -4.87
C ILE A 175 18.40 -11.23 -3.99
N THR A 176 18.61 -10.81 -2.75
CA THR A 176 19.25 -11.61 -1.70
C THR A 176 18.23 -11.93 -0.62
N ALA A 177 18.02 -13.22 -0.34
CA ALA A 177 17.12 -13.68 0.70
C ALA A 177 17.76 -13.58 2.09
N PHE A 178 16.97 -13.14 3.07
CA PHE A 178 17.34 -13.16 4.48
C PHE A 178 16.42 -14.09 5.23
N GLN A 179 16.97 -15.21 5.71
CA GLN A 179 16.24 -16.20 6.48
C GLN A 179 16.60 -16.14 7.96
N TYR A 180 15.58 -16.29 8.80
CA TYR A 180 15.75 -16.53 10.22
C TYR A 180 16.36 -17.92 10.44
N ASN A 181 17.51 -17.98 11.11
CA ASN A 181 18.12 -19.23 11.54
C ASN A 181 17.99 -19.37 13.07
N PRO A 182 17.18 -20.33 13.57
CA PRO A 182 16.93 -20.49 15.01
C PRO A 182 18.16 -20.90 15.82
N ARG A 183 19.26 -21.31 15.16
CA ARG A 183 20.53 -21.62 15.84
C ARG A 183 21.32 -20.38 16.22
N ASP A 184 20.91 -19.21 15.76
CA ASP A 184 21.65 -17.97 15.99
C ASP A 184 21.41 -17.37 17.38
N GLY A 185 20.54 -17.97 18.22
CA GLY A 185 20.36 -17.59 19.63
C GLY A 185 19.53 -16.30 19.86
N PRO A 186 19.00 -16.09 21.08
CA PRO A 186 18.00 -15.05 21.36
C PRO A 186 18.53 -13.60 21.40
N LEU A 187 19.85 -13.40 21.40
CA LEU A 187 20.49 -12.08 21.56
C LEU A 187 21.42 -11.68 20.40
N ASN A 188 21.50 -12.47 19.33
CA ASN A 188 22.23 -12.06 18.15
C ASN A 188 21.36 -11.11 17.33
N LYS A 189 21.57 -9.81 17.54
CA LYS A 189 21.19 -8.72 16.64
C LYS A 189 21.37 -9.18 15.19
N PHE A 190 20.26 -9.45 14.49
CA PHE A 190 20.19 -9.59 13.03
C PHE A 190 21.43 -10.22 12.38
N VAL A 191 21.89 -11.38 12.86
CA VAL A 191 22.94 -12.10 12.13
C VAL A 191 22.24 -12.83 10.99
N LEU A 192 22.30 -12.16 9.85
CA LEU A 192 21.76 -12.53 8.56
C LEU A 192 22.65 -13.61 7.95
N THR A 193 22.24 -14.88 7.95
CA THR A 193 22.95 -15.89 7.17
C THR A 193 22.59 -15.79 5.68
N TYR A 194 23.59 -15.44 4.87
CA TYR A 194 23.60 -15.55 3.42
C TYR A 194 23.45 -17.03 3.01
N TYR A 195 22.45 -17.35 2.19
CA TYR A 195 22.42 -18.61 1.44
C TYR A 195 22.72 -18.28 -0.02
N VAL A 196 23.95 -18.54 -0.46
CA VAL A 196 24.27 -18.70 -1.88
C VAL A 196 24.06 -20.18 -2.17
N ARG A 197 23.14 -20.53 -3.07
CA ARG A 197 23.19 -21.83 -3.73
C ARG A 197 24.02 -21.73 -4.98
#